data_AF-A0A934SVD6-F1
#
_entry.id   AF-A0A934SVD6-F1
#
_cell.length_a   1.000
_cell.length_b   1.000
_cell.length_c   1.000
_cell.angle_alpha   90.00
_cell.angle_beta   90.00
_cell.angle_gamma   90.00
#
_symmetry.space_group_name_H-M   'P 1'
#
loop_
_entity.id
_entity.type
_entity.pdbx_description
1 polymer ?
#
loop_
_entity_poly.entity_id
_entity_poly.type
_entity_poly.pdbx_seq_one_letter_code
_entity_poly.pdbx_strand_id
1 'polypeptide(L)'
;MPKAATSSAKAEGRYGRNDFIYDAHKDEYRCPTGDHLIHRMATIEHGMTFHRYWSSNCESCVLKKKCTPSKQRRVTRWEHEPVLEEIQRRLDSTPDAMRIRRSTVEHTGQWAGFFSPAPQWFRKHATGRK
;
A
#
# COMPACT_ATOMS: atom_id res chain seq x y z
N MET A 1 9.68 -0.38 8.40
CA MET A 1 8.37 -0.92 8.89
C MET A 1 7.99 -2.15 8.05
N PRO A 2 7.55 -3.29 8.63
CA PRO A 2 7.14 -4.44 7.80
C PRO A 2 5.87 -4.10 7.02
N LYS A 3 5.91 -4.23 5.69
CA LYS A 3 4.74 -4.04 4.81
C LYS A 3 3.61 -4.96 5.29
N ALA A 4 2.44 -4.41 5.56
CA ALA A 4 1.28 -5.19 5.95
C ALA A 4 0.92 -6.17 4.81
N ALA A 5 1.06 -7.48 5.07
CA ALA A 5 0.70 -8.51 4.11
C ALA A 5 -0.82 -8.70 4.11
N THR A 6 -1.55 -7.85 3.40
CA THR A 6 -3.03 -7.89 3.28
C THR A 6 -3.53 -8.92 2.25
N SER A 7 -2.73 -9.92 1.88
CA SER A 7 -3.17 -10.92 0.91
C SER A 7 -4.20 -11.87 1.54
N SER A 8 -5.38 -11.99 0.93
CA SER A 8 -6.45 -12.93 1.31
C SER A 8 -5.97 -14.38 1.48
N ALA A 9 -4.95 -14.77 0.72
CA ALA A 9 -4.31 -16.10 0.84
C ALA A 9 -3.81 -16.41 2.25
N LYS A 10 -3.25 -15.42 2.96
CA LYS A 10 -2.70 -15.63 4.30
C LYS A 10 -3.80 -15.86 5.35
N ALA A 11 -4.96 -15.20 5.19
CA ALA A 11 -6.12 -15.41 6.06
C ALA A 11 -6.68 -16.83 5.95
N GLU A 12 -6.54 -17.46 4.78
CA GLU A 12 -6.96 -18.84 4.53
C GLU A 12 -5.85 -19.88 4.80
N GLY A 13 -4.71 -19.47 5.38
CA GLY A 13 -3.58 -20.37 5.66
C GLY A 13 -2.85 -20.88 4.41
N ARG A 14 -3.06 -20.25 3.25
CA ARG A 14 -2.35 -20.53 2.00
C ARG A 14 -1.05 -19.73 1.91
N TYR A 15 -0.11 -20.21 1.11
CA TYR A 15 1.11 -19.47 0.82
C TYR A 15 0.78 -18.08 0.24
N GLY A 16 1.31 -17.05 0.89
CA GLY A 16 1.16 -15.64 0.55
C GLY A 16 2.14 -15.21 -0.54
N ARG A 17 2.22 -13.90 -0.80
CA ARG A 17 3.23 -13.32 -1.72
C ARG A 17 4.65 -13.43 -1.14
N ASN A 18 4.78 -13.32 0.18
CA ASN A 18 6.05 -13.28 0.90
C ASN A 18 6.78 -14.63 0.92
N ASP A 19 6.06 -15.73 0.68
CA ASP A 19 6.65 -17.06 0.58
C ASP A 19 7.35 -17.29 -0.79
N PHE A 20 7.26 -16.33 -1.70
CA PHE A 20 7.88 -16.36 -3.02
C PHE A 20 9.05 -15.37 -3.06
N ILE A 21 10.25 -15.87 -3.30
CA ILE A 21 11.48 -15.09 -3.29
C ILE A 21 11.79 -14.67 -4.72
N TYR A 22 12.03 -13.38 -4.95
CA TYR A 22 12.45 -12.87 -6.25
C TYR A 22 13.96 -13.02 -6.43
N ASP A 23 14.38 -13.58 -7.56
CA ASP A 23 15.76 -13.58 -8.03
C ASP A 23 15.91 -12.51 -9.12
N ALA A 24 16.54 -11.38 -8.76
CA ALA A 24 16.75 -10.27 -9.67
C ALA A 24 17.79 -10.57 -10.77
N HIS A 25 18.68 -11.55 -10.57
CA HIS A 25 19.68 -11.90 -11.59
C HIS A 25 19.06 -12.67 -12.75
N LYS A 26 18.03 -13.48 -12.46
CA LYS A 26 17.37 -14.33 -13.46
C LYS A 26 16.01 -13.79 -13.92
N ASP A 27 15.49 -12.77 -13.24
CA ASP A 27 14.11 -12.28 -13.39
C ASP A 27 13.08 -13.40 -13.19
N GLU A 28 13.16 -14.08 -12.05
CA GLU A 28 12.29 -15.21 -11.71
C GLU A 28 11.85 -15.17 -10.25
N TYR A 29 10.75 -15.84 -9.95
CA TYR A 29 10.38 -16.14 -8.56
C TYR A 29 10.67 -17.59 -8.22
N ARG A 30 11.21 -17.82 -7.02
CA ARG A 30 11.32 -19.14 -6.43
C ARG A 30 10.18 -19.39 -5.45
N CYS A 31 9.45 -20.48 -5.63
CA CYS A 31 8.36 -20.86 -4.75
C CYS A 31 8.85 -21.68 -3.53
N PRO A 32 8.00 -21.91 -2.51
CA PRO A 32 8.35 -22.72 -1.34
C PRO A 32 8.77 -24.17 -1.65
N THR A 33 8.30 -24.73 -2.76
CA THR A 33 8.68 -26.08 -3.23
C THR A 33 10.05 -26.08 -3.94
N GLY A 34 10.61 -24.90 -4.24
CA GLY A 34 11.88 -24.74 -4.93
C GLY A 34 11.77 -24.58 -6.45
N ASP A 35 10.59 -24.78 -7.06
CA ASP A 35 10.35 -24.51 -8.48
C ASP A 35 10.49 -23.00 -8.81
N HIS A 36 10.87 -22.75 -10.07
CA HIS A 36 11.05 -21.44 -10.66
C HIS A 36 9.81 -20.98 -11.43
N LEU A 37 9.40 -19.74 -11.20
CA LEU A 37 8.31 -19.05 -11.88
C LEU A 37 8.95 -17.99 -12.79
N ILE A 38 8.98 -18.27 -14.08
CA ILE A 38 9.55 -17.39 -15.09
C ILE A 38 8.60 -16.26 -15.45
N HIS A 39 9.16 -15.12 -15.88
CA HIS A 39 8.38 -14.05 -16.48
C HIS A 39 7.70 -14.57 -17.76
N ARG A 40 6.40 -14.32 -17.90
CA ARG A 40 5.63 -14.81 -19.05
C ARG A 40 4.81 -13.76 -19.76
N MET A 41 4.32 -12.76 -19.04
CA MET A 41 3.63 -11.62 -19.67
C MET A 41 3.75 -10.37 -18.83
N ALA A 42 3.74 -9.24 -19.53
CA ALA A 42 3.49 -7.93 -18.95
C ALA A 42 2.07 -7.48 -19.32
N THR A 43 1.44 -6.70 -18.45
CA THR A 43 0.15 -6.06 -18.72
C THR A 43 0.19 -4.64 -18.21
N ILE A 44 -0.39 -3.70 -18.97
CA ILE A 44 -0.51 -2.31 -18.56
C ILE A 44 -1.90 -2.12 -17.95
N GLU A 45 -1.96 -1.75 -16.68
CA GLU A 45 -3.20 -1.48 -15.96
C GLU A 45 -3.09 -0.10 -15.31
N HIS A 46 -4.01 0.81 -15.61
CA HIS A 46 -4.00 2.19 -15.10
C HIS A 46 -2.66 2.93 -15.34
N GLY A 47 -2.00 2.69 -16.48
CA GLY A 47 -0.70 3.28 -16.81
C GLY A 47 0.48 2.67 -16.06
N MET A 48 0.29 1.57 -15.32
CA MET A 48 1.35 0.84 -14.62
C MET A 48 1.64 -0.49 -15.32
N THR A 49 2.93 -0.76 -15.56
CA THR A 49 3.40 -2.03 -16.13
C THR A 49 3.53 -3.10 -15.05
N PHE A 50 2.75 -4.18 -15.19
CA PHE A 50 2.77 -5.32 -14.29
C PHE A 50 3.33 -6.57 -14.98
N HIS A 51 4.44 -7.08 -14.45
CA HIS A 51 5.04 -8.34 -14.85
C HIS A 51 4.40 -9.50 -14.11
N ARG A 52 4.04 -10.56 -14.83
CA ARG A 52 3.38 -11.75 -14.30
C ARG A 52 4.25 -12.99 -14.51
N TYR A 53 4.42 -13.73 -13.42
CA TYR A 53 5.31 -14.88 -13.32
C TYR A 53 4.51 -16.12 -12.93
N TRP A 54 4.74 -17.24 -13.60
CA TRP A 54 4.19 -18.54 -13.21
C TRP A 54 4.97 -19.71 -13.84
N SER A 55 4.79 -20.88 -13.25
CA SER A 55 5.33 -22.14 -13.75
C SER A 55 4.22 -23.05 -14.28
N SER A 56 4.54 -23.82 -15.32
CA SER A 56 3.67 -24.92 -15.77
C SER A 56 3.61 -26.06 -14.76
N ASN A 57 4.65 -26.20 -13.92
CA ASN A 57 4.77 -27.28 -12.93
C ASN A 57 3.78 -27.15 -11.77
N CYS A 58 3.09 -26.00 -11.62
CA CYS A 58 2.09 -25.84 -10.57
C CYS A 58 0.93 -26.84 -10.68
N GLU A 59 0.67 -27.39 -11.87
CA GLU A 59 -0.44 -28.32 -12.06
C GLU A 59 -0.23 -29.66 -11.35
N SER A 60 1.00 -30.17 -11.34
CA SER A 60 1.44 -31.42 -10.71
C SER A 60 2.09 -31.23 -9.33
N CYS A 61 2.14 -30.00 -8.82
CA CYS A 61 2.81 -29.69 -7.56
C CYS A 61 2.10 -30.29 -6.33
N VAL A 62 2.87 -30.94 -5.46
CA VAL A 62 2.37 -31.58 -4.23
C VAL A 62 1.74 -30.57 -3.24
N LEU A 63 2.18 -29.32 -3.24
CA LEU A 63 1.67 -28.26 -2.36
C LEU A 63 0.54 -27.44 -2.99
N LYS A 64 0.03 -27.82 -4.17
CA LYS A 64 -0.98 -27.04 -4.91
C LYS A 64 -2.18 -26.63 -4.05
N LYS A 65 -2.76 -27.58 -3.30
CA LYS A 65 -3.91 -27.35 -2.41
C LYS A 65 -3.66 -26.24 -1.36
N LYS A 66 -2.42 -26.09 -0.90
CA LYS A 66 -2.00 -25.04 0.06
C LYS A 66 -1.48 -23.77 -0.62
N CYS A 67 -1.26 -23.79 -1.93
CA CYS A 67 -0.66 -22.70 -2.68
C CYS A 67 -1.70 -21.86 -3.42
N THR A 68 -2.59 -22.49 -4.20
CA THR A 68 -3.60 -21.79 -5.00
C THR A 68 -4.77 -22.71 -5.37
N PRO A 69 -6.01 -22.19 -5.40
CA PRO A 69 -7.14 -22.92 -5.96
C PRO A 69 -7.14 -22.96 -7.51
N SER A 70 -6.43 -22.03 -8.15
CA SER A 70 -6.34 -21.95 -9.62
C SER A 70 -5.38 -23.00 -10.20
N LYS A 71 -5.39 -23.18 -11.53
CA LYS A 71 -4.46 -24.11 -12.22
C LYS A 71 -3.00 -23.87 -11.85
N GLN A 72 -2.61 -22.60 -11.77
CA GLN A 72 -1.25 -22.15 -11.50
C GLN A 72 -1.27 -20.93 -10.57
N ARG A 73 -0.21 -20.78 -9.77
CA ARG A 73 -0.02 -19.58 -8.95
C ARG A 73 0.64 -18.51 -9.81
N ARG A 74 -0.05 -17.37 -9.98
CA ARG A 74 0.51 -16.19 -10.64
C ARG A 74 1.03 -15.21 -9.59
N VAL A 75 2.24 -14.74 -9.81
CA VAL A 75 2.88 -13.71 -9.01
C VAL A 75 2.99 -12.46 -9.87
N THR A 76 2.47 -11.34 -9.38
CA THR A 76 2.54 -10.05 -10.10
C THR A 76 3.58 -9.16 -9.42
N ARG A 77 4.43 -8.52 -10.22
CA ARG A 77 5.45 -7.54 -9.80
C ARG A 77 5.22 -6.25 -10.59
N TRP A 78 5.21 -5.12 -9.91
CA TRP A 78 5.21 -3.83 -10.60
C TRP A 78 6.63 -3.53 -11.10
N GLU A 79 6.78 -3.02 -12.31
CA GLU A 79 8.07 -2.70 -12.91
C GLU A 79 8.95 -1.81 -12.02
N HIS A 80 8.35 -0.85 -11.31
CA HIS A 80 9.04 0.06 -10.40
C HIS A 80 9.10 -0.38 -8.93
N GLU A 81 8.83 -1.66 -8.63
CA GLU A 81 9.02 -2.22 -7.28
C GLU A 81 10.44 -1.96 -6.70
N PRO A 82 11.55 -2.00 -7.47
CA PRO A 82 12.88 -1.63 -6.96
C PRO A 82 12.98 -0.17 -6.45
N VAL A 83 12.22 0.75 -7.04
CA VAL A 83 12.20 2.16 -6.61
C VAL A 83 11.57 2.25 -5.21
N LEU A 84 10.50 1.49 -4.97
CA LEU A 84 9.87 1.42 -3.66
C LEU A 84 10.79 0.75 -2.62
N GLU A 85 11.53 -0.27 -3.00
CA GLU A 85 12.52 -0.93 -2.14
C GLU A 85 13.66 0.03 -1.75
N GLU A 86 14.17 0.82 -2.69
CA GLU A 86 15.20 1.82 -2.43
C GLU A 86 14.70 2.96 -1.53
N ILE A 87 13.49 3.48 -1.77
CA ILE A 87 12.88 4.49 -0.90
C ILE A 87 12.70 3.93 0.51
N GLN A 88 12.23 2.69 0.65
CA GLN A 88 12.07 2.02 1.94
C GLN A 88 13.43 1.89 2.65
N ARG A 89 14.47 1.45 1.92
CA ARG A 89 15.84 1.33 2.45
C ARG A 89 16.38 2.66 2.97
N ARG A 90 16.17 3.75 2.23
CA ARG A 90 16.56 5.11 2.65
C ARG A 90 15.80 5.56 3.91
N LEU A 91 14.51 5.27 3.99
CA LEU A 91 13.69 5.59 5.17
C LEU A 91 14.13 4.80 6.41
N ASP A 92 14.42 3.50 6.26
CA ASP A 92 14.90 2.67 7.36
C ASP A 92 16.32 3.08 7.80
N SER A 93 17.16 3.64 6.91
CA SER A 93 18.50 4.16 7.24
C SER A 93 18.51 5.58 7.81
N THR A 94 17.37 6.29 7.85
CA THR A 94 17.26 7.65 8.41
C THR A 94 16.00 7.82 9.29
N PRO A 95 15.94 7.16 10.46
CA PRO A 95 14.75 7.18 11.33
C PRO A 95 14.37 8.58 11.84
N ASP A 96 15.31 9.51 11.97
CA ASP A 96 15.04 10.89 12.42
C ASP A 96 14.31 11.76 11.38
N ALA A 97 14.39 11.44 10.08
CA ALA A 97 13.71 12.22 9.04
C ALA A 97 12.17 12.09 9.10
N MET A 98 11.65 10.91 9.48
CA MET A 98 10.22 10.71 9.70
C MET A 98 9.72 11.43 10.97
N ARG A 99 10.56 11.56 12.00
CA ARG A 99 10.25 12.29 13.23
C ARG A 99 10.15 13.79 12.98
N ILE A 100 11.03 14.34 12.14
CA ILE A 100 10.98 15.75 11.73
C ILE A 100 9.73 16.03 10.88
N ARG A 101 9.34 15.13 9.96
CA ARG A 101 8.12 15.32 9.14
C ARG A 101 6.81 15.31 9.95
N ARG A 102 6.76 14.58 11.07
CA ARG A 102 5.64 14.66 12.04
C ARG A 102 5.54 16.04 12.71
N SER A 103 6.63 16.81 12.70
CA SER A 103 6.76 18.08 13.42
C SER A 103 6.57 19.31 12.52
N THR A 104 6.29 19.14 11.23
CA THR A 104 6.10 20.26 10.26
C THR A 104 4.71 20.22 9.62
N VAL A 105 3.68 20.01 10.44
CA VAL A 105 2.37 20.62 10.14
C VAL A 105 2.34 21.91 10.94
N GLU A 106 3.10 22.90 10.48
CA GLU A 106 2.91 24.27 10.93
C GLU A 106 1.48 24.64 10.54
N HIS A 107 0.63 24.88 11.54
CA HIS A 107 -0.72 25.39 11.33
C HIS A 107 -0.64 26.73 10.60
N THR A 108 -0.79 26.73 9.27
CA THR A 108 -1.15 27.94 8.52
C THR A 108 -2.64 28.21 8.71
N GLY A 109 -3.01 28.48 9.96
CA GLY A 109 -4.34 28.92 10.39
C GLY A 109 -4.32 30.34 10.91
N GLN A 110 -3.40 31.17 10.42
CA GLN A 110 -3.48 32.61 10.56
C GLN A 110 -4.28 33.14 9.37
N TRP A 111 -5.61 33.03 9.45
CA TRP A 111 -6.50 33.91 8.70
C TRP A 111 -7.29 34.73 9.70
N ALA A 112 -6.96 36.01 9.66
CA ALA A 112 -7.54 37.14 10.35
C ALA A 112 -9.07 37.11 10.44
N GLY A 113 -9.56 37.45 11.63
CA GLY A 113 -10.60 38.47 11.78
C GLY A 113 -11.98 38.16 11.21
N PHE A 114 -12.72 37.24 11.82
CA PHE A 114 -14.17 37.35 11.85
C PHE A 114 -14.58 38.02 13.16
N PHE A 115 -14.73 39.34 13.08
CA PHE A 115 -15.49 40.15 14.02
C PHE A 115 -16.90 39.53 14.18
N SER A 116 -17.16 38.92 15.32
CA SER A 116 -18.53 38.75 15.82
C SER A 116 -18.63 39.48 17.16
N PRO A 117 -19.19 40.71 17.20
CA PRO A 117 -19.65 41.25 18.46
C PRO A 117 -20.90 40.48 18.92
N ALA A 118 -20.91 40.16 20.21
CA ALA A 118 -22.01 39.48 20.90
C ALA A 118 -23.36 40.21 20.72
N PRO A 119 -24.49 39.48 20.71
CA PRO A 119 -25.80 40.08 20.47
C PRO A 119 -26.23 41.00 21.61
N GLN A 120 -26.45 42.28 21.26
CA GLN A 120 -27.10 43.25 22.13
C GLN A 120 -28.59 42.89 22.27
N TRP A 121 -28.96 42.45 23.46
CA TRP A 121 -30.25 42.68 24.11
C TRP A 121 -31.11 43.80 23.47
N PHE A 122 -32.33 43.41 23.11
CA PHE A 122 -33.56 44.15 23.41
C PHE A 122 -33.60 45.64 23.02
N ARG A 123 -33.94 45.93 21.75
CA ARG A 123 -34.42 47.26 21.36
C ARG A 123 -35.90 47.40 21.76
N LYS A 124 -36.12 48.26 22.75
CA LYS A 124 -37.42 48.70 23.25
C LYS A 124 -38.23 49.45 22.18
N HIS A 125 -39.54 49.21 22.16
CA HIS A 125 -40.58 50.20 21.86
C HIS A 125 -41.67 49.93 22.92
N ALA A 126 -41.90 50.70 24.00
CA ALA A 126 -42.24 52.11 24.12
C ALA A 126 -43.39 52.52 23.19
N THR A 127 -44.63 52.50 23.69
CA THR A 127 -45.46 53.70 23.98
C THR A 127 -46.88 53.29 24.39
N GLY A 128 -47.29 53.58 25.63
CA GLY A 128 -48.39 54.51 25.92
C GLY A 128 -49.62 53.73 26.41
N ARG A 129 -50.55 54.23 27.24
CA ARG A 129 -50.79 55.51 27.91
C ARG A 129 -52.08 55.28 28.74
N LYS A 130 -52.10 55.79 29.97
CA LYS A 130 -53.20 55.89 30.96
C LYS A 130 -53.60 54.64 31.73
#